data_AF-A0A6A3TKX1-F1
#
_entry.id   AF-A0A6A3TKX1-F1
#
_cell.length_a   1.000
_cell.length_b   1.000
_cell.length_c   1.000
_cell.angle_alpha   90.00
_cell.angle_beta   90.00
_cell.angle_gamma   90.00
#
_symmetry.space_group_name_H-M   'P 1'
#
loop_
_entity.id
_entity.type
_entity.pdbx_description
1 polymer ?
#
loop_
_entity_poly.entity_id
_entity_poly.type
_entity_poly.pdbx_seq_one_letter_code
_entity_poly.pdbx_strand_id
1 'polypeptide(L)'
;MNVPITSSAILPPWVKDISHASLVQWKKKRHEYEDAISARCSASGEDISKALMTVKSTFDHALLKMLCKYDWEVPFESITEERILTEIDKIVNNVKNGSIVNIDALFDDELRMDLHESDVHARVVNYFKLCEDIISRNGLQTTFGTSMGITHKCTILRKHLQPTALRDEVETHQN
;
A
#
# COMPACT_ATOMS: atom_id res chain seq x y z
N MET A 1 -23.08 20.83 -31.34
CA MET A 1 -22.60 21.52 -30.14
C MET A 1 -21.82 20.52 -29.32
N ASN A 2 -20.49 20.61 -29.30
CA ASN A 2 -19.68 19.82 -28.38
C ASN A 2 -19.81 20.45 -26.99
N VAL A 3 -20.42 19.71 -26.07
CA VAL A 3 -20.41 20.09 -24.66
C VAL A 3 -18.94 20.04 -24.22
N PRO A 4 -18.37 21.11 -23.62
CA PRO A 4 -17.06 21.00 -23.00
C PRO A 4 -17.23 20.01 -21.85
N ILE A 5 -16.56 18.86 -21.94
CA ILE A 5 -16.34 18.01 -20.77
C ILE A 5 -15.51 18.89 -19.84
N THR A 6 -16.14 19.46 -18.82
CA THR A 6 -15.42 20.13 -17.74
C THR A 6 -14.55 19.07 -17.09
N SER A 7 -13.29 19.00 -17.49
CA SER A 7 -12.27 18.14 -16.89
C SER A 7 -12.20 18.52 -15.41
N SER A 8 -12.81 17.72 -14.55
CA SER A 8 -12.65 17.87 -13.11
C SER A 8 -11.17 17.79 -12.80
N ALA A 9 -10.62 18.81 -12.11
CA ALA A 9 -9.21 18.83 -11.78
C ALA A 9 -8.85 17.57 -10.98
N ILE A 10 -7.95 16.74 -11.52
CA ILE A 10 -7.38 15.58 -10.82
C ILE A 10 -6.37 16.14 -9.82
N LEU A 11 -6.70 16.08 -8.53
CA LEU A 11 -5.88 16.66 -7.45
C LEU A 11 -4.95 15.62 -6.84
N PRO A 12 -3.69 15.98 -6.54
CA PRO A 12 -2.79 15.07 -5.85
C PRO A 12 -3.18 14.89 -4.38
N PRO A 13 -2.93 13.71 -3.79
CA PRO A 13 -3.01 13.54 -2.35
C PRO A 13 -1.83 14.22 -1.66
N TRP A 14 -2.14 15.01 -0.63
CA TRP A 14 -1.13 15.70 0.16
C TRP A 14 -0.57 14.83 1.28
N VAL A 15 0.73 14.89 1.52
CA VAL A 15 1.34 14.33 2.73
C VAL A 15 1.23 15.36 3.85
N LYS A 16 0.31 15.13 4.80
CA LYS A 16 0.07 16.02 5.95
C LYS A 16 0.39 15.39 7.30
N ASP A 17 0.65 14.09 7.31
CA ASP A 17 0.94 13.28 8.48
C ASP A 17 1.89 12.14 8.05
N ILE A 18 2.87 11.85 8.89
CA ILE A 18 3.87 10.80 8.69
C ILE A 18 3.56 9.51 9.46
N SER A 19 2.42 9.44 10.15
CA SER A 19 2.00 8.19 10.78
C SER A 19 1.89 7.08 9.73
N HIS A 20 2.25 5.86 10.12
CA HIS A 20 2.24 4.69 9.23
C HIS A 20 0.90 4.54 8.49
N ALA A 21 -0.21 4.65 9.21
CA ALA A 21 -1.55 4.53 8.64
C ALA A 21 -1.85 5.62 7.61
N SER A 22 -1.48 6.87 7.89
CA SER A 22 -1.64 8.00 6.97
C SER A 22 -0.80 7.81 5.70
N LEU A 23 0.44 7.33 5.83
CA LEU A 23 1.32 7.10 4.68
C LEU A 23 0.90 5.89 3.83
N VAL A 24 0.40 4.81 4.44
CA VAL A 24 -0.20 3.67 3.70
C VAL A 24 -1.39 4.14 2.85
N GLN A 25 -2.30 4.91 3.44
CA GLN A 25 -3.44 5.48 2.71
C GLN A 25 -3.00 6.47 1.64
N TRP A 26 -2.00 7.31 1.94
CA TRP A 26 -1.44 8.25 0.97
C TRP A 26 -0.85 7.52 -0.23
N LYS A 27 -0.06 6.44 -0.05
CA LYS A 27 0.51 5.67 -1.17
C LYS A 27 -0.57 5.12 -2.09
N LYS A 28 -1.66 4.59 -1.53
CA LYS A 28 -2.81 4.12 -2.31
C LYS A 28 -3.42 5.24 -3.15
N LYS A 29 -3.75 6.38 -2.52
CA LYS A 29 -4.31 7.54 -3.22
C LYS A 29 -3.34 8.13 -4.24
N ARG A 30 -2.03 8.05 -3.98
CA ARG A 30 -0.98 8.58 -4.85
C ARG A 30 -0.90 7.75 -6.13
N HIS A 31 -1.00 6.43 -6.02
CA HIS A 31 -1.08 5.53 -7.16
C HIS A 31 -2.35 5.80 -8.00
N GLU A 32 -3.51 5.91 -7.36
CA GLU A 32 -4.78 6.24 -8.05
C GLU A 32 -4.70 7.59 -8.79
N TYR A 33 -4.04 8.59 -8.18
CA TYR A 33 -3.77 9.89 -8.80
C TYR A 33 -2.86 9.76 -10.02
N GLU A 34 -1.75 9.03 -9.91
CA GLU A 34 -0.79 8.82 -11.01
C GLU A 34 -1.43 8.11 -12.20
N ASP A 35 -2.25 7.08 -11.95
CA ASP A 35 -3.00 6.37 -12.98
C ASP A 35 -4.00 7.30 -13.69
N ALA A 36 -4.73 8.12 -12.94
CA ALA A 36 -5.70 9.06 -13.49
C ALA A 36 -5.03 10.14 -14.35
N ILE A 37 -3.86 10.66 -13.92
CA ILE A 37 -3.06 11.61 -14.70
C ILE A 37 -2.55 10.94 -15.98
N SER A 38 -2.02 9.72 -15.88
CA SER A 38 -1.53 8.94 -17.02
C SER A 38 -2.62 8.70 -18.07
N ALA A 39 -3.82 8.32 -17.64
CA ALA A 39 -4.97 8.12 -18.51
C ALA A 39 -5.40 9.43 -19.21
N ARG A 40 -5.45 10.55 -18.47
CA ARG A 40 -5.77 11.86 -19.04
C ARG A 40 -4.75 12.28 -20.09
N CYS A 41 -3.46 12.20 -19.77
CA CYS A 41 -2.37 12.54 -20.68
C CYS A 41 -2.40 11.69 -21.95
N SER A 42 -2.69 10.39 -21.82
CA SER A 42 -2.86 9.50 -22.97
C SER A 42 -4.02 9.91 -23.88
N ALA A 43 -5.12 10.42 -23.31
CA ALA A 43 -6.28 10.86 -24.07
C ALA A 43 -6.12 12.26 -24.69
N SER A 44 -5.41 13.18 -24.03
CA SER A 44 -5.26 14.57 -24.48
C SER A 44 -3.96 14.85 -25.26
N GLY A 45 -2.97 13.96 -25.16
CA GLY A 45 -1.61 14.19 -25.65
C GLY A 45 -0.77 15.13 -24.76
N GLU A 46 -1.24 15.45 -23.56
CA GLU A 46 -0.47 16.22 -22.58
C GLU A 46 0.79 15.47 -22.12
N ASP A 47 1.86 16.22 -21.88
CA ASP A 47 3.10 15.71 -21.30
C ASP A 47 2.89 15.34 -19.82
N ILE A 48 3.02 14.05 -19.49
CA ILE A 48 2.84 13.52 -18.14
C ILE A 48 3.78 14.20 -17.13
N SER A 49 5.00 14.55 -17.52
CA SER A 49 5.97 15.19 -16.63
C SER A 49 5.55 16.60 -16.21
N LYS A 50 4.70 17.26 -17.01
CA LYS A 50 4.14 18.58 -16.72
C LYS A 50 2.79 18.48 -16.00
N ALA A 51 2.07 17.39 -16.20
CA ALA A 51 0.77 17.15 -15.57
C ALA A 51 0.88 16.59 -14.14
N LEU A 52 1.94 15.82 -13.86
CA LEU A 52 2.16 15.17 -12.58
C LEU A 52 2.78 16.12 -11.55
N MET A 53 2.13 16.30 -10.40
CA MET A 53 2.69 17.06 -9.29
C MET A 53 3.66 16.18 -8.48
N THR A 54 4.84 16.71 -8.18
CA THR A 54 5.87 15.96 -7.44
C THR A 54 5.46 15.74 -5.98
N VAL A 55 6.07 14.76 -5.31
CA VAL A 55 5.80 14.50 -3.89
C VAL A 55 6.27 15.68 -3.05
N LYS A 56 7.45 16.25 -3.33
CA LYS A 56 7.95 17.45 -2.62
C LYS A 56 6.96 18.62 -2.72
N SER A 57 6.37 18.84 -3.89
CA SER A 57 5.41 19.95 -4.10
C SER A 57 4.04 19.73 -3.42
N THR A 58 3.75 18.48 -3.04
CA THR A 58 2.48 18.07 -2.42
C THR A 58 2.68 17.57 -0.98
N PHE A 59 3.85 17.86 -0.41
CA PHE A 59 4.17 17.61 0.99
C PHE A 59 3.88 18.87 1.80
N ASP A 60 3.33 18.73 3.00
CA ASP A 60 3.31 19.82 3.97
C ASP A 60 4.74 20.38 4.18
N HIS A 61 4.94 21.64 3.80
CA HIS A 61 6.26 22.25 3.75
C HIS A 61 6.93 22.34 5.13
N ALA A 62 6.15 22.66 6.17
CA ALA A 62 6.66 22.77 7.52
C ALA A 62 7.07 21.39 8.05
N LEU A 63 6.23 20.38 7.84
CA LEU A 63 6.52 19.00 8.20
C LEU A 63 7.76 18.48 7.48
N LEU A 64 7.83 18.63 6.15
CA LEU A 64 8.99 18.18 5.36
C LEU A 64 10.29 18.85 5.83
N LYS A 65 10.25 20.15 6.13
CA LYS A 65 11.40 20.88 6.67
C LYS A 65 11.86 20.34 8.02
N MET A 66 10.93 19.94 8.89
CA MET A 66 11.25 19.32 10.17
C MET A 66 11.87 17.93 9.99
N LEU A 67 11.31 17.09 9.11
CA LEU A 67 11.85 15.75 8.80
C LEU A 67 13.28 15.84 8.24
N CYS A 68 13.50 16.72 7.26
CA CYS A 68 14.82 16.95 6.68
C CYS A 68 15.86 17.34 7.75
N LYS A 69 15.48 18.21 8.69
CA LYS A 69 16.38 18.72 9.73
C LYS A 69 16.67 17.72 10.84
N TYR A 70 15.66 16.98 11.30
CA TYR A 70 15.77 16.20 12.54
C TYR A 70 15.86 14.69 12.32
N ASP A 71 15.25 14.16 11.26
CA ASP A 71 15.15 12.71 11.05
C ASP A 71 16.07 12.22 9.93
N TRP A 72 16.13 12.95 8.81
CA TRP A 72 16.82 12.48 7.61
C TRP A 72 18.25 12.99 7.46
N GLU A 73 18.60 14.02 8.23
CA GLU A 73 19.90 14.71 8.22
C GLU A 73 20.29 15.20 6.81
N VAL A 74 19.31 15.68 6.04
CA VAL A 74 19.52 16.24 4.69
C VAL A 74 19.11 17.71 4.68
N PRO A 75 19.94 18.63 4.13
CA PRO A 75 19.51 20.01 3.94
C PRO A 75 18.22 20.07 3.11
N PHE A 76 17.25 20.87 3.56
CA PHE A 76 15.95 20.98 2.89
C PHE A 76 16.07 21.39 1.41
N GLU A 77 17.05 22.22 1.07
CA GLU A 77 17.29 22.65 -0.31
C GLU A 77 17.80 21.52 -1.20
N SER A 78 18.54 20.55 -0.64
CA SER A 78 19.11 19.42 -1.39
C SER A 78 18.23 18.16 -1.37
N ILE A 79 17.06 18.18 -0.70
CA ILE A 79 16.18 17.01 -0.68
C ILE A 79 15.63 16.72 -2.09
N THR A 80 15.79 15.48 -2.53
CA THR A 80 15.31 14.99 -3.84
C THR A 80 14.01 14.19 -3.70
N GLU A 81 13.29 14.02 -4.80
CA GLU A 81 12.05 13.20 -4.83
C GLU A 81 12.33 11.75 -4.41
N GLU A 82 13.44 11.19 -4.90
CA GLU A 82 13.86 9.81 -4.60
C GLU A 82 14.14 9.64 -3.11
N ARG A 83 14.76 10.64 -2.47
CA ARG A 83 15.01 10.58 -1.02
C ARG A 83 13.70 10.63 -0.23
N ILE A 84 12.77 11.51 -0.61
CA ILE A 84 11.45 11.60 0.06
C ILE A 84 10.71 10.27 -0.03
N LEU A 85 10.64 9.69 -1.23
CA LEU A 85 9.98 8.40 -1.46
C LEU A 85 10.65 7.28 -0.65
N THR A 86 11.99 7.25 -0.63
CA THR A 86 12.74 6.26 0.16
C THR A 86 12.41 6.35 1.64
N GLU A 87 12.30 7.56 2.20
CA GLU A 87 11.98 7.75 3.62
C GLU A 87 10.52 7.41 3.95
N ILE A 88 9.58 7.74 3.06
CA ILE A 88 8.19 7.28 3.17
C ILE A 88 8.13 5.75 3.16
N ASP A 89 8.88 5.11 2.27
CA ASP A 89 8.94 3.65 2.16
C ASP A 89 9.50 3.00 3.40
N LYS A 90 10.54 3.58 4.02
CA LYS A 90 11.05 3.10 5.30
C LYS A 90 9.97 3.14 6.38
N ILE A 91 9.17 4.21 6.45
CA ILE A 91 8.10 4.30 7.45
C ILE A 91 7.03 3.24 7.16
N VAL A 92 6.58 3.12 5.91
CA VAL A 92 5.49 2.20 5.51
C VAL A 92 5.89 0.73 5.65
N ASN A 93 7.14 0.40 5.35
CA ASN A 93 7.64 -0.98 5.32
C ASN A 93 8.23 -1.45 6.66
N ASN A 94 8.31 -0.57 7.66
CA ASN A 94 8.70 -0.94 9.02
C ASN A 94 7.47 -1.33 9.83
N VAL A 95 7.66 -2.32 10.72
CA VAL A 95 6.63 -2.76 11.65
C VAL A 95 6.10 -1.57 12.43
N LYS A 96 4.78 -1.37 12.39
CA LYS A 96 4.11 -0.22 13.00
C LYS A 96 4.55 -0.05 14.46
N ASN A 97 5.00 1.15 14.81
CA ASN A 97 5.43 1.56 16.15
C ASN A 97 6.60 0.76 16.76
N GLY A 98 7.42 0.06 15.95
CA GLY A 98 8.51 -0.79 16.48
C GLY A 98 8.02 -1.89 17.44
N SER A 99 6.72 -2.17 17.44
CA SER A 99 6.10 -3.15 18.33
C SER A 99 6.27 -4.54 17.75
N ILE A 100 6.62 -5.52 18.60
CA ILE A 100 6.59 -6.94 18.22
C ILE A 100 5.11 -7.32 18.09
N VAL A 101 4.57 -7.22 16.88
CA VAL A 101 3.23 -7.73 16.58
C VAL A 101 3.32 -9.25 16.64
N ASN A 102 2.49 -9.88 17.47
CA ASN A 102 2.28 -11.32 17.34
C ASN A 102 1.55 -11.55 16.02
N ILE A 103 2.32 -11.88 14.99
CA ILE A 103 1.85 -12.03 13.61
C ILE A 103 0.73 -13.07 13.56
N ASP A 104 0.91 -14.23 14.18
CA ASP A 104 -0.10 -15.28 14.18
C ASP A 104 -1.42 -14.81 14.82
N ALA A 105 -1.36 -14.13 15.97
CA ALA A 105 -2.56 -13.61 16.64
C ALA A 105 -3.27 -12.52 15.82
N LEU A 106 -2.52 -11.68 15.08
CA LEU A 106 -3.08 -10.68 14.18
C LEU A 106 -3.87 -11.34 13.05
N PHE A 107 -3.29 -12.35 12.39
CA PHE A 107 -3.98 -13.05 11.30
C PHE A 107 -5.12 -13.93 11.82
N ASP A 108 -5.01 -14.49 13.03
CA ASP A 108 -6.10 -15.19 13.70
C ASP A 108 -7.34 -14.30 13.91
N ASP A 109 -7.12 -13.02 14.20
CA ASP A 109 -8.20 -12.07 14.41
C ASP A 109 -8.77 -11.50 13.10
N GLU A 110 -7.92 -11.21 12.11
CA GLU A 110 -8.34 -10.42 10.94
C GLU A 110 -8.56 -11.23 9.65
N LEU A 111 -7.88 -12.37 9.46
CA LEU A 111 -7.92 -13.11 8.19
C LEU A 111 -9.05 -14.14 8.17
N ARG A 112 -10.17 -13.78 7.53
CA ARG A 112 -11.34 -14.66 7.35
C ARG A 112 -11.78 -14.69 5.89
N MET A 113 -11.91 -15.88 5.32
CA MET A 113 -12.48 -16.04 3.98
C MET A 113 -13.99 -15.79 4.02
N ASP A 114 -14.49 -14.95 3.11
CA ASP A 114 -15.91 -14.62 3.03
C ASP A 114 -16.71 -15.75 2.37
N LEU A 115 -17.42 -16.54 3.18
CA LEU A 115 -18.26 -17.63 2.69
C LEU A 115 -19.61 -17.18 2.14
N HIS A 116 -19.97 -15.89 2.27
CA HIS A 116 -21.17 -15.33 1.66
C HIS A 116 -20.97 -14.99 0.18
N GLU A 117 -19.72 -14.83 -0.26
CA GLU A 117 -19.40 -14.66 -1.68
C GLU A 117 -19.60 -15.98 -2.44
N SER A 118 -20.68 -16.01 -3.22
CA SER A 118 -21.08 -17.18 -4.00
C SER A 118 -20.09 -17.53 -5.13
N ASP A 119 -19.45 -16.53 -5.73
CA ASP A 119 -18.42 -16.72 -6.75
C ASP A 119 -17.12 -17.20 -6.10
N VAL A 120 -16.77 -18.47 -6.33
CA VAL A 120 -15.60 -19.11 -5.74
C VAL A 120 -14.30 -18.38 -6.13
N HIS A 121 -14.19 -17.92 -7.37
CA HIS A 121 -12.99 -17.23 -7.83
C HIS A 121 -12.85 -15.87 -7.14
N ALA A 122 -13.94 -15.09 -7.09
CA ALA A 122 -13.95 -13.80 -6.38
C ALA A 122 -13.62 -13.97 -4.90
N ARG A 123 -14.20 -14.97 -4.23
CA ARG A 123 -13.93 -15.30 -2.83
C ARG A 123 -12.45 -15.57 -2.57
N VAL A 124 -11.81 -16.39 -3.40
CA VAL A 124 -10.39 -16.72 -3.27
C VAL A 124 -9.52 -15.48 -3.50
N VAL A 125 -9.79 -14.71 -4.55
CA VAL A 125 -9.05 -13.47 -4.85
C VAL A 125 -9.18 -12.46 -3.71
N ASN A 126 -10.39 -12.26 -3.19
CA ASN A 126 -10.66 -11.34 -2.08
C ASN A 126 -9.95 -11.78 -0.79
N TYR A 127 -9.83 -13.09 -0.54
CA TYR A 127 -9.09 -13.63 0.59
C TYR A 127 -7.58 -13.33 0.51
N PHE A 128 -6.95 -13.54 -0.64
CA PHE A 128 -5.54 -13.17 -0.84
C PHE A 128 -5.33 -11.66 -0.73
N LYS A 129 -6.24 -10.86 -1.32
CA LYS A 129 -6.22 -9.40 -1.19
C LYS A 129 -6.32 -8.96 0.27
N LEU A 130 -7.20 -9.58 1.07
CA LEU A 130 -7.32 -9.30 2.51
C LEU A 130 -6.00 -9.56 3.25
N CYS A 131 -5.29 -10.65 2.91
CA CYS A 131 -3.97 -10.93 3.46
C CYS A 131 -2.98 -9.80 3.15
N GLU A 132 -2.88 -9.34 1.89
CA GLU A 132 -1.99 -8.21 1.53
C GLU A 132 -2.39 -6.90 2.22
N ASP A 133 -3.69 -6.67 2.39
CA ASP A 133 -4.21 -5.49 3.09
C ASP A 133 -3.81 -5.52 4.58
N ILE A 134 -3.85 -6.69 5.24
CA ILE A 134 -3.37 -6.87 6.62
C ILE A 134 -1.86 -6.63 6.71
N ILE A 135 -1.08 -7.22 5.80
CA ILE A 135 0.39 -7.05 5.73
C ILE A 135 0.73 -5.56 5.60
N SER A 136 0.09 -4.88 4.65
CA SER A 136 0.37 -3.48 4.33
C SER A 136 -0.01 -2.54 5.47
N ARG A 137 -1.17 -2.75 6.11
CA ARG A 137 -1.63 -1.92 7.25
C ARG A 137 -0.76 -2.06 8.49
N ASN A 138 -0.04 -3.18 8.63
CA ASN A 138 0.77 -3.46 9.81
C ASN A 138 2.28 -3.31 9.56
N GLY A 139 2.69 -2.93 8.35
CA GLY A 139 4.10 -2.71 8.03
C GLY A 139 4.91 -4.01 7.95
N LEU A 140 4.27 -5.11 7.56
CA LEU A 140 4.88 -6.45 7.53
C LEU A 140 5.44 -6.81 6.15
N GLN A 141 5.51 -5.86 5.20
CA GLN A 141 5.97 -6.11 3.82
C GLN A 141 7.40 -6.67 3.80
N THR A 142 8.30 -6.10 4.60
CA THR A 142 9.69 -6.57 4.71
C THR A 142 9.76 -7.94 5.38
N THR A 143 8.96 -8.16 6.43
CA THR A 143 8.85 -9.45 7.11
C THR A 143 8.46 -10.56 6.13
N PHE A 144 7.40 -10.34 5.35
CA PHE A 144 6.86 -11.30 4.39
C PHE A 144 7.58 -11.31 3.03
N GLY A 145 8.51 -10.40 2.78
CA GLY A 145 9.37 -10.38 1.59
C GLY A 145 10.60 -11.31 1.69
N THR A 146 10.90 -11.83 2.88
CA THR A 146 11.99 -12.81 3.07
C THR A 146 11.54 -14.22 2.67
N SER A 147 12.47 -15.12 2.39
CA SER A 147 12.15 -16.54 2.11
C SER A 147 11.35 -17.18 3.25
N MET A 148 11.79 -16.98 4.49
CA MET A 148 11.07 -17.44 5.69
C MET A 148 9.69 -16.80 5.83
N GLY A 149 9.61 -15.49 5.55
CA GLY A 149 8.36 -14.75 5.52
C GLY A 149 7.36 -15.34 4.53
N ILE A 150 7.79 -15.59 3.29
CA ILE A 150 6.96 -16.21 2.25
C ILE A 150 6.45 -17.58 2.73
N THR A 151 7.31 -18.43 3.30
CA THR A 151 6.91 -19.73 3.86
C THR A 151 5.88 -19.57 4.99
N HIS A 152 6.10 -18.61 5.89
CA HIS A 152 5.18 -18.33 6.99
C HIS A 152 3.83 -17.79 6.49
N LYS A 153 3.83 -16.92 5.47
CA LYS A 153 2.63 -16.41 4.80
C LYS A 153 1.80 -17.54 4.21
N CYS A 154 2.43 -18.48 3.50
CA CYS A 154 1.74 -19.66 2.97
C CYS A 154 1.12 -20.51 4.09
N THR A 155 1.81 -20.63 5.23
CA THR A 155 1.31 -21.35 6.40
C THR A 155 0.08 -20.67 6.99
N ILE A 156 0.12 -19.34 7.17
CA ILE A 156 -1.02 -18.53 7.62
C ILE A 156 -2.20 -18.67 6.65
N LEU A 157 -1.97 -18.46 5.35
CA LEU A 157 -3.01 -18.54 4.33
C LEU A 157 -3.70 -19.90 4.34
N ARG A 158 -2.95 -21.00 4.49
CA ARG A 158 -3.52 -22.35 4.59
C ARG A 158 -4.32 -22.55 5.87
N LYS A 159 -3.79 -22.13 7.03
CA LYS A 159 -4.45 -22.24 8.34
C LYS A 159 -5.85 -21.61 8.32
N HIS A 160 -6.00 -20.48 7.62
CA HIS A 160 -7.22 -19.67 7.57
C HIS A 160 -8.13 -19.95 6.35
N LEU A 161 -7.81 -20.96 5.51
CA LEU A 161 -8.70 -21.37 4.42
C LEU A 161 -10.03 -21.88 4.97
N GLN A 162 -11.11 -21.46 4.31
CA GLN A 162 -12.45 -21.98 4.53
C GLN A 162 -13.13 -22.30 3.19
N PRO A 163 -14.09 -23.24 3.15
CA PRO A 163 -14.44 -24.17 4.22
C PRO A 163 -13.29 -25.12 4.55
N THR A 164 -13.33 -25.75 5.74
CA THR A 164 -12.25 -26.63 6.23
C THR A 164 -11.85 -27.73 5.24
N ALA A 165 -12.81 -28.28 4.47
CA ALA A 165 -12.51 -29.27 3.44
C ALA A 165 -11.48 -28.78 2.40
N LEU A 166 -11.53 -27.50 2.02
CA LEU A 166 -10.56 -26.91 1.08
C LEU A 166 -9.15 -26.88 1.67
N ARG A 167 -9.04 -26.61 2.98
CA ARG A 167 -7.76 -26.65 3.68
C ARG A 167 -7.18 -28.07 3.66
N ASP A 168 -8.01 -29.05 4.00
CA ASP A 168 -7.59 -30.45 4.08
C ASP A 168 -7.13 -30.96 2.69
N GLU A 169 -7.83 -30.59 1.61
CA GLU A 169 -7.42 -30.90 0.24
C GLU A 169 -6.07 -30.27 -0.12
N VAL A 170 -5.83 -29.00 0.22
CA VAL A 170 -4.56 -28.32 -0.05
C VAL A 170 -3.39 -29.00 0.70
N GLU A 171 -3.64 -29.52 1.90
CA GLU A 171 -2.64 -30.26 2.67
C GLU A 171 -2.27 -31.61 2.04
N THR A 172 -3.23 -32.30 1.43
CA THR A 172 -2.96 -33.60 0.77
C THR A 172 -2.11 -33.49 -0.50
N HIS A 173 -2.11 -32.35 -1.19
CA HIS A 173 -1.36 -32.15 -2.44
C HIS A 173 0.09 -31.66 -2.23
N GLN A 174 0.56 -31.56 -0.98
CA GLN A 174 1.94 -31.17 -0.65
C GLN A 174 2.89 -32.36 -0.41
N ASN A 175 2.40 -33.61 -0.51
CA ASN A 175 3.20 -34.84 -0.38
C ASN A 175 3.59 -35.42 -1.75
#